data_AF-A0A1S8ITG5-F1
#
_entry.id   AF-A0A1S8ITG5-F1
#
_cell.length_a   1.000
_cell.length_b   1.000
_cell.length_c   1.000
_cell.angle_alpha   90.00
_cell.angle_beta   90.00
_cell.angle_gamma   90.00
#
_symmetry.space_group_name_H-M   'P 1'
#
loop_
_entity.id
_entity.type
_entity.pdbx_description
1 polymer ?
#
loop_
_entity_poly.entity_id
_entity_poly.type
_entity_poly.pdbx_seq_one_letter_code
_entity_poly.pdbx_strand_id
1 'polypeptide(L)' 'MIQSTLSMSHQEWLEDRRKGIGGSDVATILGLNQYKSAYQLWLEKTGQVELKDTESEPAYWGNVLEEVVAKE' A
#
# COMPACT_ATOMS: atom_id res chain seq x y z
N MET A 1 18.09 2.33 3.48
CA MET A 1 18.25 3.46 2.55
C MET A 1 16.90 3.71 1.90
N ILE A 2 16.48 4.97 1.80
CA ILE A 2 15.24 5.33 1.08
C ILE A 2 15.54 5.13 -0.41
N GLN A 3 14.83 4.23 -1.07
CA GLN A 3 14.93 4.03 -2.51
C GLN A 3 14.00 4.98 -3.24
N SER A 4 14.44 5.50 -4.38
CA SER A 4 13.58 6.28 -5.26
C SER A 4 12.53 5.36 -5.89
N THR A 5 11.26 5.76 -5.81
CA THR A 5 10.15 5.02 -6.42
C THR A 5 9.90 5.41 -7.88
N LEU A 6 10.56 6.47 -8.38
CA LEU A 6 10.31 7.03 -9.72
C LEU A 6 10.57 6.04 -10.87
N SER A 7 11.45 5.06 -10.66
CA SER A 7 11.85 4.07 -11.66
C SER A 7 11.46 2.64 -11.27
N MET A 8 10.60 2.46 -10.27
CA MET A 8 10.13 1.14 -9.86
C MET A 8 8.94 0.72 -10.71
N SER A 9 8.90 -0.56 -11.09
CA SER A 9 7.65 -1.18 -11.52
C SER A 9 6.66 -1.26 -10.36
N HIS A 10 5.37 -1.45 -10.67
CA HIS A 10 4.33 -1.61 -9.66
C HIS A 10 4.64 -2.76 -8.68
N GLN A 11 5.10 -3.90 -9.20
CA GLN A 11 5.44 -5.05 -8.39
C GLN A 11 6.65 -4.80 -7.48
N GLU A 12 7.70 -4.15 -7.98
CA GLU A 12 8.85 -3.77 -7.15
C GLU A 12 8.45 -2.80 -6.03
N TRP A 13 7.55 -1.88 -6.34
CA TRP A 13 7.01 -0.96 -5.34
C TRP A 13 6.19 -1.68 -4.27
N LEU A 14 5.35 -2.65 -4.64
CA LEU A 14 4.59 -3.49 -3.70
C LEU A 14 5.53 -4.28 -2.77
N GLU A 15 6.58 -4.88 -3.32
CA GLU A 15 7.58 -5.62 -2.53
C GLU A 15 8.41 -4.69 -1.63
N ASP A 16 8.78 -3.50 -2.10
CA ASP A 16 9.52 -2.55 -1.26
C ASP A 16 8.66 -2.04 -0.10
N ARG A 17 7.38 -1.75 -0.34
CA ARG A 17 6.41 -1.37 0.72
C ARG A 17 6.20 -2.44 1.77
N ARG A 18 6.43 -3.72 1.45
CA ARG A 18 6.36 -4.82 2.41
C ARG A 18 7.40 -4.69 3.52
N LYS A 19 8.55 -4.06 3.24
CA LYS A 19 9.71 -3.99 4.15
C LYS A 19 9.55 -2.95 5.27
N GLY A 20 8.53 -2.10 5.21
CA GLY A 20 8.30 -1.04 6.19
C GLY A 20 6.84 -0.91 6.60
N ILE A 21 6.56 0.00 7.55
CA ILE A 21 5.22 0.36 7.99
C ILE A 21 4.84 1.69 7.33
N GLY A 22 3.82 1.67 6.48
CA GLY A 22 3.26 2.85 5.82
C GLY A 22 2.02 3.41 6.52
N GLY A 23 1.45 4.50 6.00
CA GLY A 23 0.30 5.17 6.63
C GLY A 23 -0.94 4.29 6.83
N SER A 24 -1.29 3.47 5.83
CA SER A 24 -2.40 2.51 5.94
C SER A 24 -2.16 1.41 6.97
N ASP A 25 -0.89 1.05 7.17
CA ASP A 25 -0.50 0.02 8.14
C ASP A 25 -0.67 0.55 9.56
N VAL A 26 -0.33 1.83 9.80
CA VAL A 26 -0.53 2.49 11.10
C VAL A 26 -2.00 2.46 11.52
N ALA A 27 -2.93 2.83 10.63
CA ALA A 27 -4.36 2.77 10.93
C ALA A 27 -4.82 1.34 11.28
N THR A 28 -4.26 0.33 10.60
CA THR A 28 -4.54 -1.09 10.86
C THR A 28 -3.98 -1.55 12.20
N ILE A 29 -2.75 -1.15 12.54
CA ILE A 29 -2.10 -1.45 13.83
C ILE A 29 -2.89 -0.86 15.00
N LEU A 30 -3.41 0.37 14.83
CA LEU A 30 -4.21 1.05 15.83
C LEU A 30 -5.66 0.56 15.91
N GLY A 31 -6.06 -0.40 15.06
CA GLY A 31 -7.44 -0.91 15.02
C GLY A 31 -8.47 0.07 14.46
N LEU A 32 -8.02 1.09 13.72
CA LEU A 32 -8.87 2.12 13.10
C LEU A 32 -9.24 1.78 11.65
N ASN A 33 -8.69 0.69 11.11
CA ASN A 33 -8.97 0.23 9.75
C ASN A 33 -10.11 -0.79 9.73
N GLN A 34 -11.23 -0.46 9.09
CA GLN A 34 -12.37 -1.36 8.93
C GLN A 34 -12.18 -2.43 7.83
N TYR A 35 -11.20 -2.25 6.94
CA TYR A 35 -10.99 -3.11 5.77
C TYR A 35 -9.91 -4.17 5.97
N LYS A 36 -9.04 -4.01 6.97
CA LYS A 36 -7.91 -4.90 7.22
C LYS A 36 -7.69 -5.08 8.71
N SER A 37 -7.50 -6.32 9.14
CA SER A 37 -7.13 -6.68 10.52
C SER A 37 -5.62 -6.64 10.75
N ALA A 38 -5.19 -6.50 12.00
CA ALA A 38 -3.78 -6.59 12.39
C ALA A 38 -3.13 -7.92 11.99
N TYR A 39 -3.88 -9.02 12.03
CA TYR A 39 -3.39 -10.34 11.61
C TYR A 39 -3.13 -10.41 10.10
N GLN A 40 -4.05 -9.88 9.28
CA GLN A 40 -3.84 -9.79 7.83
C GLN A 40 -2.63 -8.93 7.48
N LEU A 41 -2.46 -7.79 8.17
CA LEU A 41 -1.28 -6.96 8.00
C LEU A 41 0.00 -7.73 8.37
N TRP A 42 0.01 -8.48 9.47
CA TRP A 42 1.15 -9.30 9.87
C TRP A 42 1.51 -10.33 8.78
N LEU A 43 0.52 -11.06 8.25
CA LEU A 43 0.73 -12.01 7.16
C LEU A 43 1.36 -11.35 5.93
N GLU A 44 0.84 -10.17 5.54
CA GLU A 44 1.37 -9.39 4.43
C GLU A 44 2.83 -9.00 4.69
N LYS A 45 3.17 -8.42 5.85
CA LYS A 45 4.53 -7.93 6.14
C LYS A 45 5.57 -9.04 6.34
N THR A 46 5.14 -10.26 6.68
CA THR A 46 6.05 -11.36 7.05
C THR A 46 6.24 -12.44 5.98
N GLY A 47 5.84 -12.20 4.73
CA GLY A 47 6.07 -13.20 3.68
C GLY A 47 4.96 -14.24 3.54
N GLN A 48 3.95 -14.26 4.42
CA GLN A 48 3.06 -15.42 4.57
C GLN A 48 1.93 -15.49 3.55
N VAL A 49 1.71 -14.41 2.81
CA VAL A 49 0.76 -14.32 1.70
C VAL A 49 1.40 -13.63 0.50
N GLU A 50 0.93 -14.02 -0.68
CA GLU A 50 1.23 -13.33 -1.94
C GLU A 50 0.62 -11.92 -1.94
N LEU A 51 1.36 -10.96 -2.48
CA LEU A 51 0.85 -9.61 -2.67
C LEU A 51 -0.17 -9.63 -3.79
N LYS A 52 -1.41 -9.24 -3.48
CA LYS A 52 -2.45 -9.10 -4.50
C LYS A 52 -2.24 -7.80 -5.26
N ASP A 53 -1.94 -7.91 -6.54
CA ASP A 53 -2.03 -6.81 -7.49
C ASP A 53 -3.48 -6.66 -7.96
N THR A 54 -4.38 -6.31 -7.03
CA THR A 54 -5.78 -6.07 -7.37
C THR A 54 -6.16 -4.72 -6.82
N GLU A 55 -6.16 -3.72 -7.69
CA GLU A 55 -6.63 -2.39 -7.35
C GLU A 55 -8.16 -2.43 -7.15
N SER A 56 -8.60 -2.00 -5.98
CA SER A 56 -10.01 -1.70 -5.77
C SER A 56 -10.42 -0.48 -6.59
N GLU A 57 -11.69 -0.37 -6.98
CA GLU A 57 -12.20 0.80 -7.72
C GLU A 57 -11.88 2.15 -7.04
N PRO A 58 -11.97 2.31 -5.69
CA PRO A 58 -11.52 3.54 -5.04
C PRO A 58 -10.03 3.84 -5.20
N ALA A 59 -9.19 2.81 -5.21
CA ALA A 59 -7.74 2.96 -5.43
C ALA A 59 -7.46 3.41 -6.87
N TYR A 60 -8.13 2.78 -7.84
CA TYR A 60 -8.04 3.14 -9.26
C TYR A 60 -8.39 4.62 -9.48
N TRP A 61 -9.54 5.08 -9.01
CA TRP A 61 -9.94 6.48 -9.16
C TRP A 61 -9.06 7.45 -8.36
N GLY A 62 -8.54 7.02 -7.22
CA GLY A 62 -7.54 7.79 -6.46
C GLY A 62 -6.29 8.06 -7.28
N ASN A 63 -5.71 7.03 -7.89
CA ASN A 63 -4.53 7.13 -8.74
C ASN A 63 -4.80 8.00 -10.00
N VAL A 64 -5.95 7.78 -10.66
CA VAL A 64 -6.32 8.54 -11.88
C VAL A 64 -6.48 10.03 -11.60
N LEU A 65 -7.00 10.40 -10.42
CA LEU A 65 -7.29 11.79 -10.07
C LEU A 65 -6.15 12.48 -9.31
N GLU A 66 -5.11 11.75 -8.90
CA GLU A 66 -4.01 12.28 -8.07
C GLU A 66 -3.36 13.52 -8.71
N GLU A 67 -2.99 13.44 -9.99
CA GLU A 67 -2.31 14.55 -10.69
C GLU A 67 -3.23 15.75 -10.90
N VAL A 68 -4.52 15.52 -11.16
CA VAL A 68 -5.50 16.59 -11.34
C VAL A 68 -5.65 17.36 -10.03
N VAL A 69 -5.84 16.66 -8.91
CA VAL A 69 -5.98 17.28 -7.58
C VAL A 69 -4.70 17.99 -7.16
N ALA A 70 -3.52 17.49 -7.51
CA ALA A 70 -2.25 18.12 -7.15
C ALA A 70 -1.99 19.46 -7.88
N LYS A 71 -2.66 19.71 -9.01
CA LYS A 71 -2.49 20.92 -9.83
C LYS A 71 -3.43 22.07 -9.47
N GLU A 72 -4.58 21.76 -8.88
CA GLU A 72 -5.58 22.73 -8.40
C GLU A 72 -5.21 23.30 -7.02
#